data_AF-A0A5C3N6R8-F1
#
_entry.id   AF-A0A5C3N6R8-F1
#
_cell.length_a   1.000
_cell.length_b   1.000
_cell.length_c   1.000
_cell.angle_alpha   90.00
_cell.angle_beta   90.00
_cell.angle_gamma   90.00
#
_symmetry.space_group_name_H-M   'P 1'
#
loop_
_entity.id
_entity.type
_entity.pdbx_description
1 polymer ?
#
loop_
_entity_poly.entity_id
_entity_poly.type
_entity_poly.pdbx_seq_one_letter_code
_entity_poly.pdbx_strand_id
1 'polypeptide(L)'
;MPSDGTPLELSHKTVPLGTGPPTKEELLVYYPAKFTWHQLKTFVNSGDLGLLKRDKKLQQRYDVWAKGMRAQYGSIVNYLMYKRLRWGEPDTQSLLSSALDGVTTERTAGIEGPPQFDPQNPPSLPPLPANAPAYFTADTPPELISIILNDWPYSVPPQIEHTLVWTRVPIFHTAIIHPSVEKRVHQDGLWGFTGTPKDSPPPSPSTLPECLPALQEWNVTLDKMIISPKGTKEEEELVRRAGAEVNEFVKSRWNEREWETAWFVNPPRLQSVPGLAHVHVFARNKSPEEITRGEY
;
A
#
# COMPACT_ATOMS: atom_id res chain seq x y z
N MET A 1 41.86 6.44 -17.13
CA MET A 1 41.66 6.12 -15.70
C MET A 1 40.26 5.55 -15.57
N PRO A 2 40.11 4.22 -15.48
CA PRO A 2 38.81 3.63 -15.20
C PRO A 2 38.46 3.94 -13.74
N SER A 3 37.29 4.53 -13.51
CA SER A 3 36.74 4.68 -12.17
C SER A 3 36.30 3.30 -11.69
N ASP A 4 37.13 2.65 -10.87
CA ASP A 4 36.73 1.52 -10.04
C ASP A 4 35.65 1.99 -9.05
N GLY A 5 34.42 2.07 -9.53
CA GLY A 5 33.25 2.33 -8.72
C GLY A 5 32.86 1.07 -7.97
N THR A 6 33.66 0.69 -6.96
CA THR A 6 33.22 -0.29 -5.97
C THR A 6 31.89 0.21 -5.41
N PRO A 7 30.78 -0.55 -5.49
CA PRO A 7 29.52 -0.13 -4.92
C PRO A 7 29.74 0.24 -3.46
N LEU A 8 29.36 1.45 -3.06
CA LEU A 8 29.46 1.91 -1.67
C LEU A 8 28.80 0.87 -0.76
N GLU A 9 29.61 0.24 0.09
CA GLU A 9 29.13 -0.77 1.02
C GLU A 9 28.19 -0.10 2.05
N LEU A 10 26.91 -0.47 2.01
CA LEU A 10 25.91 0.04 2.92
C LEU A 10 26.11 -0.59 4.30
N SER A 11 26.37 0.23 5.31
CA SER A 11 26.59 -0.20 6.68
C SER A 11 26.14 0.87 7.68
N HIS A 12 26.08 0.52 8.96
CA HIS A 12 25.82 1.48 10.04
C HIS A 12 26.86 2.62 10.13
N LYS A 13 28.03 2.49 9.48
CA LYS A 13 29.06 3.53 9.44
C LYS A 13 28.85 4.53 8.29
N THR A 14 28.23 4.08 7.20
CA THR A 14 28.08 4.86 5.96
C THR A 14 26.69 5.44 5.78
N VAL A 15 25.68 4.89 6.48
CA VAL A 15 24.29 5.35 6.40
C VAL A 15 23.88 5.97 7.74
N PRO A 16 23.73 7.30 7.85
CA PRO A 16 23.26 7.93 9.08
C PRO A 16 21.77 7.64 9.32
N LEU A 17 21.38 7.44 10.58
CA LEU A 17 19.99 7.20 10.98
C LEU A 17 19.29 8.53 11.31
N GLY A 18 18.23 8.86 10.57
CA GLY A 18 17.39 10.04 10.75
C GLY A 18 16.24 9.84 11.73
N THR A 19 15.34 10.84 11.78
CA THR A 19 14.18 10.87 12.69
C THR A 19 12.82 10.92 11.97
N GLY A 20 12.79 11.31 10.69
CA GLY A 20 11.58 11.32 9.84
C GLY A 20 11.34 9.99 9.13
N PRO A 21 10.58 9.96 8.03
CA PRO A 21 10.50 8.80 7.14
C PRO A 21 11.90 8.26 6.79
N PRO A 22 12.09 6.94 6.64
CA PRO A 22 13.38 6.36 6.30
C PRO A 22 13.72 6.53 4.82
N THR A 23 15.00 6.66 4.48
CA THR A 23 15.48 6.47 3.11
C THR A 23 15.58 4.98 2.76
N LYS A 24 15.82 4.68 1.48
CA LYS A 24 16.04 3.29 1.01
C LYS A 24 17.26 2.65 1.69
N GLU A 25 18.34 3.41 1.86
CA GLU A 25 19.56 2.95 2.53
C GLU A 25 19.30 2.67 4.02
N GLU A 26 18.51 3.51 4.69
CA GLU A 26 18.12 3.27 6.08
C GLU A 26 17.28 1.98 6.21
N LEU A 27 16.34 1.74 5.30
CA LEU A 27 15.57 0.49 5.25
C LEU A 27 16.48 -0.73 5.09
N LEU A 28 17.45 -0.67 4.17
CA LEU A 28 18.39 -1.77 3.92
C LEU A 28 19.31 -2.06 5.12
N VAL A 29 19.79 -1.02 5.80
CA VAL A 29 20.81 -1.16 6.87
C VAL A 29 20.18 -1.42 8.25
N TYR A 30 19.08 -0.74 8.58
CA TYR A 30 18.54 -0.74 9.95
C TYR A 30 17.25 -1.55 10.11
N TYR A 31 16.53 -1.79 9.02
CA TYR A 31 15.18 -2.34 9.04
C TYR A 31 15.02 -3.49 8.03
N PRO A 32 15.80 -4.58 8.18
CA PRO A 32 15.82 -5.65 7.19
C PRO A 32 14.42 -6.25 6.97
N ALA A 33 14.16 -6.66 5.74
CA ALA A 33 12.93 -7.35 5.37
C ALA A 33 12.69 -8.56 6.28
N LYS A 34 11.44 -8.71 6.73
CA LYS A 34 11.03 -9.81 7.64
C LYS A 34 10.18 -10.86 6.93
N PHE A 35 9.64 -10.52 5.76
CA PHE A 35 8.78 -11.38 4.97
C PHE A 35 9.36 -11.62 3.59
N THR A 36 9.15 -12.82 3.05
CA THR A 36 9.39 -13.12 1.64
C THR A 36 8.19 -12.70 0.79
N TRP A 37 8.36 -12.63 -0.52
CA TRP A 37 7.25 -12.36 -1.43
C TRP A 37 6.15 -13.42 -1.32
N HIS A 38 6.53 -14.70 -1.18
CA HIS A 38 5.59 -15.80 -0.96
C HIS A 38 4.75 -15.56 0.31
N GLN A 39 5.38 -15.21 1.43
CA GLN A 39 4.68 -14.95 2.69
C GLN A 39 3.73 -13.76 2.59
N LEU A 40 4.16 -12.66 1.94
CA LEU A 40 3.29 -11.49 1.72
C LEU A 40 2.04 -11.87 0.92
N LYS A 41 2.18 -12.67 -0.15
CA LYS A 41 1.03 -13.17 -0.91
C LYS A 41 0.14 -14.08 -0.05
N THR A 42 0.70 -14.94 0.78
CA THR A 42 -0.06 -15.78 1.72
C THR A 42 -0.87 -14.94 2.71
N PHE A 43 -0.29 -13.87 3.27
CA PHE A 43 -0.98 -12.97 4.21
C PHE A 43 -2.09 -12.17 3.54
N VAL A 44 -1.85 -11.67 2.33
CA VAL A 44 -2.89 -10.96 1.56
C VAL A 44 -4.03 -11.93 1.21
N ASN A 45 -3.70 -13.14 0.75
CA ASN A 45 -4.71 -14.10 0.32
C ASN A 45 -5.53 -14.70 1.48
N SER A 46 -4.98 -14.70 2.70
CA SER A 46 -5.68 -15.25 3.88
C SER A 46 -6.80 -14.36 4.41
N GLY A 47 -6.84 -13.07 4.00
CA GLY A 47 -7.76 -12.08 4.56
C GLY A 47 -7.36 -11.55 5.94
N ASP A 48 -6.32 -12.11 6.58
CA ASP A 48 -5.79 -11.57 7.83
C ASP A 48 -4.70 -10.52 7.55
N LEU A 49 -5.14 -9.38 7.02
CA LEU A 49 -4.25 -8.26 6.68
C LEU A 49 -3.52 -7.68 7.91
N GLY A 50 -3.94 -8.05 9.12
CA GLY A 50 -3.25 -7.71 10.36
C GLY A 50 -1.89 -8.39 10.52
N LEU A 51 -1.61 -9.44 9.72
CA LEU A 51 -0.33 -10.14 9.69
C LEU A 51 0.76 -9.38 8.92
N LEU A 52 0.37 -8.41 8.10
CA LEU A 52 1.30 -7.52 7.43
C LEU A 52 1.88 -6.54 8.45
N LYS A 53 3.13 -6.79 8.86
CA LYS A 53 3.81 -6.01 9.90
C LYS A 53 4.93 -5.15 9.35
N ARG A 54 5.20 -4.08 10.10
CA ARG A 54 6.41 -3.27 9.99
C ARG A 54 7.46 -3.76 10.98
N ASP A 55 8.72 -3.56 10.64
CA ASP A 55 9.84 -3.81 11.55
C ASP A 55 9.60 -3.07 12.87
N LYS A 56 9.87 -3.72 14.00
CA LYS A 56 9.54 -3.15 15.32
C LYS A 56 10.30 -1.86 15.62
N LYS A 57 11.56 -1.74 15.19
CA LYS A 57 12.33 -0.51 15.39
C LYS A 57 11.81 0.59 14.47
N LEU A 58 11.42 0.26 13.24
CA LEU A 58 10.79 1.22 12.35
C LEU A 58 9.41 1.65 12.86
N GLN A 59 8.64 0.74 13.46
CA GLN A 59 7.37 1.05 14.13
C GLN A 59 7.58 2.04 15.28
N GLN A 60 8.59 1.84 16.12
CA GLN A 60 8.91 2.78 17.20
C GLN A 60 9.26 4.17 16.66
N ARG A 61 10.03 4.25 15.57
CA ARG A 61 10.36 5.52 14.90
C ARG A 61 9.11 6.19 14.33
N TYR A 62 8.24 5.43 13.67
CA TYR A 62 6.94 5.91 13.19
C TYR A 62 6.09 6.46 14.34
N ASP A 63 6.00 5.78 15.47
CA ASP A 63 5.17 6.21 16.61
C ASP A 63 5.66 7.55 17.17
N VAL A 64 6.98 7.75 17.28
CA VAL A 64 7.59 9.01 17.70
C VAL A 64 7.30 10.12 16.68
N TRP A 65 7.54 9.86 15.40
CA TRP A 65 7.24 10.82 14.33
C TRP A 65 5.76 11.21 14.28
N ALA A 66 4.88 10.22 14.39
CA ALA A 66 3.43 10.40 14.34
C ALA A 66 2.92 11.21 15.55
N LYS A 67 3.56 11.11 16.72
CA LYS A 67 3.28 11.98 17.87
C LYS A 67 3.59 13.45 17.54
N GLY A 68 4.73 13.72 16.89
CA GLY A 68 5.09 15.06 16.43
C GLY A 68 4.10 15.61 15.41
N MET A 69 3.72 14.81 14.42
CA MET A 69 2.73 15.21 13.41
C MET A 69 1.35 15.50 14.02
N ARG A 70 0.90 14.71 15.00
CA ARG A 70 -0.35 15.00 15.72
C ARG A 70 -0.27 16.30 16.52
N ALA A 71 0.87 16.60 17.14
CA ALA A 71 1.05 17.86 17.86
C ALA A 71 1.03 19.07 16.91
N GLN A 72 1.60 18.93 15.71
CA GLN A 72 1.68 20.01 14.72
C GLN A 72 0.39 20.20 13.91
N TYR A 73 -0.24 19.11 13.47
CA TYR A 73 -1.39 19.12 12.55
C TYR A 73 -2.73 18.80 13.23
N GLY A 74 -2.73 18.55 14.54
CA GLY A 74 -3.88 18.05 15.31
C GLY A 74 -4.19 16.56 15.06
N SER A 75 -3.96 16.06 13.85
CA SER A 75 -4.14 14.66 13.49
C SER A 75 -3.24 14.22 12.32
N ILE A 76 -3.03 12.92 12.17
CA ILE A 76 -2.34 12.35 10.98
C ILE A 76 -3.19 12.55 9.72
N VAL A 77 -4.52 12.49 9.85
CA VAL A 77 -5.47 12.75 8.76
C VAL A 77 -5.24 14.15 8.18
N ASN A 78 -5.14 15.18 9.03
CA ASN A 78 -4.84 16.55 8.60
C ASN A 78 -3.46 16.67 7.96
N TYR A 79 -2.43 16.08 8.57
CA TYR A 79 -1.09 16.06 7.94
C TYR A 79 -1.15 15.46 6.53
N LEU A 80 -1.84 14.33 6.36
CA LEU A 80 -1.96 13.68 5.07
C LEU A 80 -2.69 14.59 4.07
N MET A 81 -3.84 15.12 4.44
CA MET A 81 -4.71 15.89 3.54
C MET A 81 -4.13 17.23 3.11
N TYR A 82 -3.52 17.97 4.05
CA TYR A 82 -3.08 19.35 3.79
C TYR A 82 -1.60 19.45 3.45
N LYS A 83 -0.80 18.41 3.72
CA LYS A 83 0.64 18.42 3.43
C LYS A 83 1.08 17.32 2.46
N ARG A 84 0.64 16.06 2.66
CA ARG A 84 1.26 14.91 1.97
C ARG A 84 0.61 14.51 0.65
N LEU A 85 -0.73 14.39 0.62
CA LEU A 85 -1.52 13.71 -0.42
C LEU A 85 -1.87 14.60 -1.62
N ARG A 86 -0.92 15.39 -2.12
CA ARG A 86 -1.11 16.37 -3.21
C ARG A 86 -1.97 15.81 -4.37
N TRP A 87 -3.28 16.03 -4.30
CA TRP A 87 -4.26 15.31 -5.11
C TRP A 87 -4.11 15.63 -6.59
N GLY A 88 -4.05 14.60 -7.45
CA GLY A 88 -3.80 14.75 -8.88
C GLY A 88 -2.36 15.11 -9.26
N GLU A 89 -1.46 15.26 -8.29
CA GLU A 89 -0.06 15.62 -8.55
C GLU A 89 0.88 14.42 -8.32
N PRO A 90 2.01 14.35 -9.04
CA PRO A 90 3.05 13.36 -8.76
C PRO A 90 3.61 13.47 -7.34
N ASP A 91 4.00 12.34 -6.77
CA ASP A 91 4.70 12.34 -5.49
C ASP A 91 6.12 12.89 -5.65
N THR A 92 6.37 14.06 -5.07
CA THR A 92 7.72 14.64 -5.01
C THR A 92 8.21 14.81 -3.57
N GLN A 93 7.52 14.21 -2.60
CA GLN A 93 7.83 14.36 -1.17
C GLN A 93 8.39 13.08 -0.53
N SER A 94 8.12 11.92 -1.13
CA SER A 94 8.68 10.64 -0.67
C SER A 94 10.21 10.65 -0.69
N LEU A 95 10.83 10.04 0.32
CA LEU A 95 12.27 9.72 0.34
C LEU A 95 12.58 8.38 -0.35
N LEU A 96 11.54 7.66 -0.75
CA LEU A 96 11.60 6.44 -1.55
C LEU A 96 11.18 6.76 -2.99
N SER A 97 11.83 6.14 -3.97
CA SER A 97 11.47 6.26 -5.38
C SER A 97 10.81 5.00 -5.91
N SER A 98 9.87 5.18 -6.86
CA SER A 98 9.27 4.11 -7.65
C SER A 98 9.99 3.99 -8.98
N ALA A 99 10.10 2.76 -9.51
CA ALA A 99 10.55 2.56 -10.89
C ALA A 99 9.58 3.12 -11.94
N LEU A 100 8.35 3.46 -11.54
CA LEU A 100 7.36 4.13 -12.38
C LEU A 100 7.47 5.67 -12.35
N ASP A 101 8.35 6.24 -11.53
CA ASP A 101 8.57 7.68 -11.48
C ASP A 101 9.05 8.18 -12.85
N GLY A 102 8.32 9.14 -13.44
CA GLY A 102 8.65 9.76 -14.73
C GLY A 102 8.01 9.13 -15.98
N VAL A 103 7.19 8.08 -15.86
CA VAL A 103 6.60 7.35 -17.01
C VAL A 103 5.27 7.94 -17.52
N THR A 104 4.69 9.02 -16.94
CA THR A 104 3.46 9.64 -17.48
C THR A 104 3.36 11.17 -17.30
N THR A 105 2.53 11.73 -18.19
CA THR A 105 2.53 13.02 -18.91
C THR A 105 2.15 14.30 -18.15
N GLU A 106 2.64 15.41 -18.74
CA GLU A 106 2.25 16.84 -18.71
C GLU A 106 1.51 17.44 -17.50
N ARG A 107 2.15 18.49 -16.98
CA ARG A 107 1.69 19.35 -15.89
C ARG A 107 0.45 20.14 -16.31
N THR A 108 -0.69 19.90 -15.68
CA THR A 108 -1.61 21.00 -15.36
C THR A 108 -1.14 21.62 -14.06
N ALA A 109 -0.23 22.61 -14.16
CA ALA A 109 0.21 23.39 -13.02
C ALA A 109 -0.98 24.20 -12.47
N GLY A 110 -1.55 23.77 -11.35
CA GLY A 110 -2.29 24.67 -10.47
C GLY A 110 -1.30 25.70 -9.90
N ILE A 111 -1.63 26.98 -10.06
CA ILE A 111 -0.76 28.13 -9.72
C ILE A 111 -0.68 28.39 -8.20
N GLU A 112 -1.42 27.62 -7.39
CA GLU A 112 -1.52 27.86 -5.95
C GLU A 112 -0.61 26.89 -5.17
N GLY A 113 0.30 27.44 -4.37
CA GLY A 113 1.10 26.66 -3.43
C GLY A 113 0.21 25.91 -2.43
N PRO A 114 0.72 24.86 -1.76
CA PRO A 114 -0.07 24.09 -0.81
C PRO A 114 -0.68 25.03 0.25
N PRO A 115 -1.98 24.87 0.57
CA PRO A 115 -2.66 25.74 1.52
C PRO A 115 -1.92 25.74 2.86
N GLN A 116 -1.68 26.93 3.42
CA GLN A 116 -1.04 27.05 4.72
C GLN A 116 -1.95 26.47 5.80
N PHE A 117 -1.47 25.47 6.53
CA PHE A 117 -2.23 24.84 7.60
C PHE A 117 -2.27 25.76 8.84
N ASP A 118 -3.48 26.18 9.25
CA ASP A 118 -3.74 26.81 10.54
C ASP A 118 -4.25 25.75 11.54
N PRO A 119 -3.50 25.42 12.61
CA PRO A 119 -3.93 24.46 13.62
C PRO A 119 -5.20 24.88 14.38
N GLN A 120 -5.51 26.18 14.45
CA GLN A 120 -6.70 26.68 15.14
C GLN A 120 -7.95 26.60 14.26
N ASN A 121 -7.78 26.72 12.94
CA ASN A 121 -8.84 26.64 11.94
C ASN A 121 -8.40 25.77 10.76
N PRO A 122 -8.38 24.43 10.91
CA PRO A 122 -8.00 23.56 9.80
C PRO A 122 -8.97 23.77 8.63
N PRO A 123 -8.47 23.95 7.38
CA PRO A 123 -9.34 24.17 6.22
C PRO A 123 -10.34 23.02 6.09
N SER A 124 -11.61 23.27 5.76
CA SER A 124 -12.46 22.16 5.30
C SER A 124 -11.88 21.59 4.00
N LEU A 125 -12.02 20.29 3.75
CA LEU A 125 -11.75 19.76 2.42
C LEU A 125 -12.55 20.55 1.39
N PRO A 126 -11.98 20.82 0.21
CA PRO A 126 -12.79 21.25 -0.91
C PRO A 126 -13.93 20.23 -1.08
N PRO A 127 -15.17 20.62 -1.33
CA PRO A 127 -16.20 19.65 -1.63
C PRO A 127 -15.77 18.78 -2.82
N LEU A 128 -16.26 17.55 -2.87
CA LEU A 128 -16.10 16.75 -4.09
C LEU A 128 -16.78 17.49 -5.26
N PRO A 129 -16.20 17.45 -6.47
CA PRO A 129 -16.88 17.93 -7.66
C PRO A 129 -18.28 17.32 -7.80
N ALA A 130 -19.24 18.06 -8.35
CA ALA A 130 -20.62 17.58 -8.48
C ALA A 130 -20.74 16.31 -9.34
N ASN A 131 -19.78 16.07 -10.23
CA ASN A 131 -19.65 14.89 -11.07
C ASN A 131 -18.72 13.81 -10.51
N ALA A 132 -18.25 13.94 -9.26
CA ALA A 132 -17.42 12.92 -8.64
C ALA A 132 -18.17 11.57 -8.57
N PRO A 133 -17.50 10.43 -8.84
CA PRO A 133 -18.14 9.14 -8.71
C PRO A 133 -18.51 8.86 -7.26
N ALA A 134 -19.58 8.10 -7.03
CA ALA A 134 -20.06 7.78 -5.69
C ALA A 134 -19.07 6.92 -4.89
N TYR A 135 -18.21 6.16 -5.58
CA TYR A 135 -17.19 5.29 -5.02
C TYR A 135 -16.02 5.15 -6.00
N PHE A 136 -14.92 4.58 -5.53
CA PHE A 136 -13.72 4.36 -6.32
C PHE A 136 -13.97 3.37 -7.48
N THR A 137 -13.73 3.84 -8.70
CA THR A 137 -13.66 3.02 -9.93
C THR A 137 -12.26 3.06 -10.54
N ALA A 138 -11.97 2.16 -11.48
CA ALA A 138 -10.73 2.16 -12.25
C ALA A 138 -10.50 3.46 -13.03
N ASP A 139 -11.60 4.15 -13.39
CA ASP A 139 -11.61 5.43 -14.08
C ASP A 139 -11.78 6.63 -13.14
N THR A 140 -11.56 6.45 -11.83
CA THR A 140 -11.66 7.55 -10.86
C THR A 140 -10.75 8.72 -11.31
N PRO A 141 -11.27 9.95 -11.40
CA PRO A 141 -10.49 11.09 -11.90
C PRO A 141 -9.18 11.29 -11.12
N PRO A 142 -8.04 11.55 -11.79
CA PRO A 142 -6.74 11.70 -11.14
C PRO A 142 -6.71 12.76 -10.03
N GLU A 143 -7.48 13.85 -10.16
CA GLU A 143 -7.62 14.90 -9.15
C GLU A 143 -8.28 14.44 -7.83
N LEU A 144 -8.86 13.23 -7.81
CA LEU A 144 -9.39 12.57 -6.63
C LEU A 144 -8.45 11.49 -6.08
N ILE A 145 -7.28 11.29 -6.69
CA ILE A 145 -6.32 10.26 -6.35
C ILE A 145 -4.97 10.89 -5.97
N SER A 146 -4.29 10.30 -4.98
CA SER A 146 -2.88 10.57 -4.72
C SER A 146 -2.15 9.23 -4.62
N ILE A 147 -1.17 9.01 -5.50
CA ILE A 147 -0.37 7.78 -5.53
C ILE A 147 1.01 8.10 -4.96
N ILE A 148 1.37 7.45 -3.87
CA ILE A 148 2.63 7.71 -3.15
C ILE A 148 3.28 6.39 -2.76
N LEU A 149 4.61 6.36 -2.60
CA LEU A 149 5.20 5.28 -1.83
C LEU A 149 4.86 5.44 -0.35
N ASN A 150 4.67 4.31 0.34
CA ASN A 150 4.41 4.31 1.76
C ASN A 150 5.67 4.82 2.49
N ASP A 151 5.61 6.04 3.01
CA ASP A 151 6.68 6.67 3.80
C ASP A 151 7.11 5.80 5.01
N TRP A 152 6.26 4.87 5.45
CA TRP A 152 6.53 3.97 6.58
C TRP A 152 6.19 2.54 6.18
N PRO A 153 6.96 1.91 5.28
CA PRO A 153 6.55 0.66 4.66
C PRO A 153 6.48 -0.48 5.69
N TYR A 154 5.79 -1.56 5.31
CA TYR A 154 5.83 -2.82 6.02
C TYR A 154 7.18 -3.51 5.73
N SER A 155 7.43 -4.63 6.42
CA SER A 155 8.67 -5.40 6.29
C SER A 155 8.73 -6.22 5.00
N VAL A 156 8.70 -5.53 3.86
CA VAL A 156 8.76 -6.11 2.52
C VAL A 156 10.20 -6.27 2.03
N PRO A 157 10.49 -7.27 1.15
CA PRO A 157 11.77 -7.38 0.46
C PRO A 157 12.16 -6.10 -0.30
N PRO A 158 13.46 -5.77 -0.43
CA PRO A 158 13.91 -4.51 -1.05
C PRO A 158 13.49 -4.29 -2.51
N GLN A 159 13.17 -5.37 -3.23
CA GLN A 159 12.68 -5.35 -4.60
C GLN A 159 11.16 -5.13 -4.72
N ILE A 160 10.45 -5.00 -3.59
CA ILE A 160 9.01 -4.76 -3.54
C ILE A 160 8.76 -3.32 -3.15
N GLU A 161 8.08 -2.60 -4.03
CA GLU A 161 7.55 -1.27 -3.75
C GLU A 161 6.25 -1.42 -2.98
N HIS A 162 6.15 -0.74 -1.83
CA HIS A 162 4.90 -0.64 -1.08
C HIS A 162 4.25 0.69 -1.41
N THR A 163 3.37 0.69 -2.40
CA THR A 163 2.64 1.87 -2.88
C THR A 163 1.32 2.02 -2.15
N LEU A 164 0.90 3.27 -1.92
CA LEU A 164 -0.43 3.63 -1.45
C LEU A 164 -1.16 4.41 -2.54
N VAL A 165 -2.37 3.97 -2.88
CA VAL A 165 -3.30 4.69 -3.75
C VAL A 165 -4.38 5.29 -2.86
N TRP A 166 -4.24 6.56 -2.52
CA TRP A 166 -5.24 7.30 -1.75
C TRP A 166 -6.33 7.82 -2.65
N THR A 167 -7.56 7.81 -2.15
CA THR A 167 -8.71 8.34 -2.88
C THR A 167 -9.61 9.19 -2.00
N ARG A 168 -10.21 10.22 -2.59
CA ARG A 168 -11.20 11.09 -1.95
C ARG A 168 -12.61 10.49 -1.93
N VAL A 169 -12.86 9.43 -2.69
CA VAL A 169 -14.14 8.71 -2.74
C VAL A 169 -14.02 7.36 -2.01
N PRO A 170 -15.11 6.82 -1.44
CA PRO A 170 -15.03 5.57 -0.69
C PRO A 170 -14.70 4.37 -1.60
N ILE A 171 -13.93 3.42 -1.10
CA ILE A 171 -13.72 2.13 -1.79
C ILE A 171 -14.83 1.13 -1.41
N PHE A 172 -15.25 1.10 -0.15
CA PHE A 172 -16.38 0.28 0.28
C PHE A 172 -17.69 1.02 0.02
N HIS A 173 -18.56 0.45 -0.81
CA HIS A 173 -19.84 1.07 -1.16
C HIS A 173 -20.93 0.02 -1.39
N THR A 174 -22.17 0.31 -0.99
CA THR A 174 -23.33 -0.61 -1.05
C THR A 174 -23.71 -1.01 -2.48
N ALA A 175 -23.33 -0.21 -3.48
CA ALA A 175 -23.55 -0.54 -4.89
C ALA A 175 -22.66 -1.70 -5.39
N ILE A 176 -21.53 -1.97 -4.73
CA ILE A 176 -20.57 -3.00 -5.16
C ILE A 176 -20.39 -4.12 -4.12
N ILE A 177 -20.73 -3.87 -2.85
CA ILE A 177 -20.72 -4.88 -1.79
C ILE A 177 -22.14 -5.41 -1.61
N HIS A 178 -22.35 -6.65 -2.03
CA HIS A 178 -23.63 -7.32 -1.82
C HIS A 178 -23.85 -7.63 -0.32
N PRO A 179 -25.07 -7.44 0.22
CA PRO A 179 -25.34 -7.63 1.65
C PRO A 179 -24.94 -9.01 2.22
N SER A 180 -24.99 -10.07 1.40
CA SER A 180 -24.59 -11.42 1.86
C SER A 180 -23.11 -11.55 2.19
N VAL A 181 -22.24 -10.70 1.63
CA VAL A 181 -20.78 -10.74 1.86
C VAL A 181 -20.27 -9.53 2.64
N GLU A 182 -21.14 -8.60 3.02
CA GLU A 182 -20.77 -7.37 3.74
C GLU A 182 -19.96 -7.66 5.01
N LYS A 183 -20.41 -8.58 5.85
CA LYS A 183 -19.69 -8.97 7.08
C LYS A 183 -18.28 -9.49 6.79
N ARG A 184 -18.13 -10.25 5.69
CA ARG A 184 -16.84 -10.82 5.26
C ARG A 184 -15.90 -9.71 4.78
N VAL A 185 -16.37 -8.81 3.91
CA VAL A 185 -15.59 -7.67 3.41
C VAL A 185 -15.21 -6.72 4.55
N HIS A 186 -16.10 -6.48 5.51
CA HIS A 186 -15.78 -5.65 6.68
C HIS A 186 -14.76 -6.30 7.64
N GLN A 187 -14.65 -7.62 7.66
CA GLN A 187 -13.68 -8.33 8.50
C GLN A 187 -12.30 -8.47 7.83
N ASP A 188 -12.30 -8.85 6.57
CA ASP A 188 -11.09 -9.23 5.84
C ASP A 188 -10.53 -8.08 4.99
N GLY A 189 -11.40 -7.14 4.58
CA GLY A 189 -11.09 -6.12 3.59
C GLY A 189 -11.37 -6.60 2.17
N LEU A 190 -10.67 -6.01 1.20
CA LEU A 190 -10.64 -6.45 -0.20
C LEU A 190 -9.19 -6.70 -0.59
N TRP A 191 -8.95 -7.64 -1.50
CA TRP A 191 -7.61 -7.94 -1.98
C TRP A 191 -7.64 -8.60 -3.35
N GLY A 192 -6.47 -8.62 -4.00
CA GLY A 192 -6.29 -9.33 -5.26
C GLY A 192 -4.84 -9.33 -5.70
N PHE A 193 -4.62 -9.94 -6.87
CA PHE A 193 -3.30 -10.17 -7.44
C PHE A 193 -3.36 -9.91 -8.95
N THR A 194 -2.32 -9.29 -9.50
CA THR A 194 -2.17 -9.05 -10.94
C THR A 194 -0.80 -9.48 -11.42
N GLY A 195 -0.69 -9.83 -12.71
CA GLY A 195 0.57 -10.30 -13.29
C GLY A 195 1.17 -11.53 -12.60
N THR A 196 0.34 -12.39 -11.98
CA THR A 196 0.82 -13.62 -11.34
C THR A 196 1.14 -14.67 -12.40
N PRO A 197 2.31 -15.33 -12.34
CA PRO A 197 2.64 -16.42 -13.28
C PRO A 197 1.62 -17.57 -13.21
N LYS A 198 1.25 -18.12 -14.37
CA LYS A 198 0.23 -19.20 -14.46
C LYS A 198 0.62 -20.47 -13.69
N ASP A 199 1.92 -20.76 -13.64
CA ASP A 199 2.51 -21.90 -12.94
C ASP A 199 2.74 -21.64 -11.44
N SER A 200 2.52 -20.41 -10.96
CA SER A 200 2.76 -20.00 -9.58
C SER A 200 1.63 -19.11 -9.02
N PRO A 201 0.41 -19.67 -8.87
CA PRO A 201 -0.73 -18.92 -8.34
C PRO A 201 -0.47 -18.42 -6.90
N PRO A 202 -1.26 -17.43 -6.41
CA PRO A 202 -1.13 -16.97 -5.04
C PRO A 202 -1.30 -18.12 -4.04
N PRO A 203 -0.47 -18.22 -2.99
CA PRO A 203 -0.53 -19.34 -2.05
C PRO A 203 -1.90 -19.46 -1.38
N SER A 204 -2.38 -20.68 -1.18
CA SER A 204 -3.64 -20.94 -0.48
C SER A 204 -3.56 -20.43 0.97
N PRO A 205 -4.64 -19.84 1.53
CA PRO A 205 -4.71 -19.50 2.96
C PRO A 205 -4.40 -20.67 3.90
N SER A 206 -4.58 -21.92 3.44
CA SER A 206 -4.24 -23.11 4.20
C SER A 206 -2.75 -23.27 4.50
N THR A 207 -1.86 -22.59 3.76
CA THR A 207 -0.40 -22.62 4.01
C THR A 207 0.05 -21.59 5.04
N LEU A 208 -0.87 -20.79 5.58
CA LEU A 208 -0.56 -19.76 6.58
C LEU A 208 0.21 -20.29 7.82
N PRO A 209 -0.03 -21.50 8.34
CA PRO A 209 0.77 -22.06 9.42
C PRO A 209 2.27 -22.14 9.12
N GLU A 210 2.66 -22.32 7.86
CA GLU A 210 4.07 -22.37 7.42
C GLU A 210 4.76 -21.01 7.58
N CYS A 211 3.98 -19.93 7.66
CA CYS A 211 4.49 -18.56 7.83
C CYS A 211 4.70 -18.16 9.30
N LEU A 212 4.28 -18.97 10.28
CA LEU A 212 4.36 -18.66 11.71
C LEU A 212 5.78 -18.28 12.20
N PRO A 213 6.87 -18.95 11.78
CA PRO A 213 8.22 -18.57 12.21
C PRO A 213 8.57 -17.11 11.86
N ALA A 214 8.13 -16.61 10.71
CA ALA A 214 8.36 -15.23 10.32
C ALA A 214 7.56 -14.23 11.15
N LEU A 215 6.46 -14.65 11.78
CA LEU A 215 5.59 -13.81 12.59
C LEU A 215 5.90 -13.88 14.10
N GLN A 216 6.83 -14.75 14.51
CA GLN A 216 7.16 -15.00 15.91
C GLN A 216 7.55 -13.73 16.67
N GLU A 217 8.27 -12.81 16.01
CA GLU A 217 8.64 -11.53 16.65
C GLU A 217 7.41 -10.76 17.14
N TRP A 218 6.27 -10.83 16.46
CA TRP A 218 5.04 -10.14 16.88
C TRP A 218 4.14 -10.96 17.80
N ASN A 219 4.62 -12.10 18.32
CA ASN A 219 3.86 -13.01 19.18
C ASN A 219 2.55 -13.49 18.54
N VAL A 220 2.52 -13.60 17.22
CA VAL A 220 1.39 -14.17 16.48
C VAL A 220 1.44 -15.67 16.63
N THR A 221 0.29 -16.25 16.95
CA THR A 221 0.06 -17.69 17.08
C THR A 221 -1.16 -18.05 16.25
N LEU A 222 -1.34 -19.33 15.92
CA LEU A 222 -2.43 -19.79 15.05
C LEU A 222 -3.82 -19.41 15.62
N ASP A 223 -3.98 -19.47 16.93
CA ASP A 223 -5.22 -19.11 17.64
C ASP A 223 -5.53 -17.60 17.62
N LYS A 224 -4.55 -16.75 17.31
CA LYS A 224 -4.72 -15.29 17.20
C LYS A 224 -5.00 -14.83 15.77
N MET A 225 -4.88 -15.71 14.78
CA MET A 225 -5.14 -15.38 13.39
C MET A 225 -6.65 -15.20 13.16
N ILE A 226 -7.00 -14.15 12.44
CA ILE A 226 -8.39 -13.82 12.11
C ILE A 226 -8.65 -14.33 10.69
N ILE A 227 -9.05 -15.60 10.58
CA ILE A 227 -9.30 -16.25 9.30
C ILE A 227 -10.80 -16.52 9.18
N SER A 228 -11.42 -15.89 8.20
CA SER A 228 -12.82 -16.15 7.88
C SER A 228 -12.97 -17.49 7.14
N PRO A 229 -14.00 -18.30 7.45
CA PRO A 229 -14.22 -19.59 6.78
C PRO A 229 -14.46 -19.36 5.29
N LYS A 230 -14.04 -20.30 4.44
CA LYS A 230 -14.28 -20.18 2.98
C LYS A 230 -15.78 -20.12 2.70
N GLY A 231 -16.20 -19.14 1.91
CA GLY A 231 -17.58 -18.96 1.48
C GLY A 231 -18.00 -19.97 0.41
N THR A 232 -19.27 -19.91 0.05
CA THR A 232 -19.80 -20.55 -1.16
C THR A 232 -19.15 -19.97 -2.41
N LYS A 233 -19.23 -20.67 -3.56
CA LYS A 233 -18.66 -20.16 -4.81
C LYS A 233 -19.25 -18.81 -5.20
N GLU A 234 -20.53 -18.63 -4.91
CA GLU A 234 -21.28 -17.41 -5.17
C GLU A 234 -20.80 -16.26 -4.27
N GLU A 235 -20.55 -16.51 -2.99
CA GLU A 235 -20.00 -15.51 -2.06
C GLU A 235 -18.57 -15.12 -2.43
N GLU A 236 -17.70 -16.07 -2.76
CA GLU A 236 -16.33 -15.79 -3.19
C GLU A 236 -16.32 -14.93 -4.46
N GLU A 237 -17.23 -15.21 -5.40
CA GLU A 237 -17.40 -14.42 -6.62
C GLU A 237 -17.96 -13.01 -6.34
N LEU A 238 -18.80 -12.84 -5.31
CA LEU A 238 -19.28 -11.53 -4.87
C LEU A 238 -18.15 -10.71 -4.23
N VAL A 239 -17.31 -11.31 -3.39
CA VAL A 239 -16.13 -10.65 -2.81
C VAL A 239 -15.15 -10.23 -3.92
N ARG A 240 -14.90 -11.10 -4.90
CA ARG A 240 -14.06 -10.78 -6.07
C ARG A 240 -14.62 -9.60 -6.86
N ARG A 241 -15.94 -9.57 -7.10
CA ARG A 241 -16.60 -8.45 -7.80
C ARG A 241 -16.52 -7.14 -7.03
N ALA A 242 -16.62 -7.16 -5.70
CA ALA A 242 -16.47 -5.96 -4.88
C ALA A 242 -15.07 -5.32 -5.01
N GLY A 243 -14.05 -6.12 -5.33
CA GLY A 243 -12.67 -5.65 -5.57
C GLY A 243 -12.32 -5.37 -7.04
N ALA A 244 -13.25 -5.56 -7.98
CA ALA A 244 -12.93 -5.56 -9.41
C ALA A 244 -12.39 -4.22 -9.92
N GLU A 245 -12.96 -3.10 -9.46
CA GLU A 245 -12.51 -1.76 -9.83
C GLU A 245 -11.07 -1.46 -9.37
N VAL A 246 -10.72 -1.89 -8.15
CA VAL A 246 -9.35 -1.78 -7.65
C VAL A 246 -8.42 -2.66 -8.47
N ASN A 247 -8.84 -3.86 -8.83
CA ASN A 247 -8.05 -4.77 -9.65
C ASN A 247 -7.75 -4.18 -11.04
N GLU A 248 -8.75 -3.63 -11.71
CA GLU A 248 -8.58 -3.03 -13.04
C GLU A 248 -7.73 -1.75 -12.97
N PHE A 249 -7.87 -0.92 -11.92
CA PHE A 249 -6.96 0.20 -11.67
C PHE A 249 -5.50 -0.26 -11.53
N VAL A 250 -5.26 -1.34 -10.78
CA VAL A 250 -3.91 -1.87 -10.59
C VAL A 250 -3.35 -2.41 -11.91
N LYS A 251 -4.16 -3.10 -12.72
CA LYS A 251 -3.74 -3.60 -14.04
C LYS A 251 -3.41 -2.47 -15.03
N SER A 252 -4.16 -1.37 -15.00
CA SER A 252 -3.91 -0.23 -15.90
C SER A 252 -2.60 0.49 -15.58
N ARG A 253 -2.19 0.50 -14.31
CA ARG A 253 -0.96 1.17 -13.87
C ARG A 253 0.28 0.26 -13.86
N TRP A 254 0.16 -0.98 -13.39
CA TRP A 254 1.25 -1.94 -13.31
C TRP A 254 1.10 -2.97 -14.42
N ASN A 255 1.84 -2.79 -15.51
CA ASN A 255 1.81 -3.70 -16.66
C ASN A 255 2.09 -5.14 -16.21
N GLU A 256 1.12 -6.02 -16.38
CA GLU A 256 1.16 -7.40 -15.92
C GLU A 256 2.30 -8.23 -16.52
N ARG A 257 2.90 -7.79 -17.63
CA ARG A 257 4.10 -8.43 -18.18
C ARG A 257 5.35 -8.12 -17.36
N GLU A 258 5.45 -6.91 -16.82
CA GLU A 258 6.65 -6.38 -16.15
C GLU A 258 6.52 -6.43 -14.62
N TRP A 259 5.30 -6.45 -14.12
CA TRP A 259 5.00 -6.36 -12.70
C TRP A 259 4.17 -7.54 -12.23
N GLU A 260 4.47 -8.01 -11.04
CA GLU A 260 3.58 -8.86 -10.24
C GLU A 260 3.12 -8.03 -9.04
N THR A 261 1.81 -8.00 -8.77
CA THR A 261 1.27 -7.23 -7.66
C THR A 261 0.41 -8.07 -6.72
N ALA A 262 0.41 -7.66 -5.45
CA ALA A 262 -0.57 -8.05 -4.45
C ALA A 262 -1.13 -6.75 -3.86
N TRP A 263 -2.42 -6.50 -4.08
CA TRP A 263 -3.09 -5.29 -3.60
C TRP A 263 -4.13 -5.64 -2.54
N PHE A 264 -4.37 -4.72 -1.61
CA PHE A 264 -5.37 -4.89 -0.56
C PHE A 264 -5.88 -3.57 -0.01
N VAL A 265 -7.09 -3.60 0.52
CA VAL A 265 -7.74 -2.50 1.23
C VAL A 265 -8.02 -2.99 2.64
N ASN A 266 -7.41 -2.34 3.63
CA ASN A 266 -7.57 -2.76 5.02
C ASN A 266 -9.05 -2.68 5.45
N PRO A 267 -9.55 -3.70 6.16
CA PRO A 267 -10.88 -3.63 6.78
C PRO A 267 -10.95 -2.46 7.76
N PRO A 268 -12.15 -1.90 8.03
CA PRO A 268 -12.31 -0.75 8.92
C PRO A 268 -11.60 -0.90 10.27
N ARG A 269 -11.56 -2.11 10.85
CA ARG A 269 -10.88 -2.41 12.12
C ARG A 269 -9.35 -2.24 12.10
N LEU A 270 -8.73 -2.20 10.93
CA LEU A 270 -7.28 -2.08 10.74
C LEU A 270 -6.84 -0.74 10.13
N GLN A 271 -7.79 0.13 9.75
CA GLN A 271 -7.45 1.41 9.13
C GLN A 271 -6.79 2.34 10.13
N SER A 272 -5.52 2.70 9.87
CA SER A 272 -4.77 3.65 10.71
C SER A 272 -5.20 5.10 10.50
N VAL A 273 -5.90 5.38 9.40
CA VAL A 273 -6.35 6.72 8.99
C VAL A 273 -7.85 6.66 8.65
N PRO A 274 -8.73 6.57 9.67
CA PRO A 274 -10.17 6.56 9.43
C PRO A 274 -10.61 7.81 8.67
N GLY A 275 -11.46 7.65 7.66
CA GLY A 275 -11.99 8.75 6.85
C GLY A 275 -11.20 9.06 5.57
N LEU A 276 -10.03 8.43 5.34
CA LEU A 276 -9.31 8.50 4.07
C LEU A 276 -9.09 7.08 3.53
N ALA A 277 -9.84 6.75 2.48
CA ALA A 277 -9.74 5.44 1.83
C ALA A 277 -8.43 5.33 1.05
N HIS A 278 -7.80 4.17 1.13
CA HIS A 278 -6.58 3.88 0.40
C HIS A 278 -6.42 2.39 0.11
N VAL A 279 -5.79 2.11 -1.03
CA VAL A 279 -5.34 0.78 -1.43
C VAL A 279 -3.85 0.67 -1.15
N HIS A 280 -3.42 -0.43 -0.55
CA HIS A 280 -2.03 -0.83 -0.52
C HIS A 280 -1.73 -1.69 -1.74
N VAL A 281 -0.61 -1.43 -2.40
CA VAL A 281 -0.13 -2.25 -3.52
C VAL A 281 1.31 -2.62 -3.26
N PHE A 282 1.59 -3.91 -3.05
CA PHE A 282 2.94 -4.45 -3.15
C PHE A 282 3.22 -4.75 -4.61
N ALA A 283 4.17 -4.04 -5.20
CA ALA A 283 4.54 -4.20 -6.61
C ALA A 283 5.98 -4.71 -6.70
N ARG A 284 6.16 -5.86 -7.36
CA ARG A 284 7.46 -6.46 -7.63
C ARG A 284 7.74 -6.38 -9.12
N ASN A 285 8.87 -5.76 -9.48
CA ASN A 285 9.35 -5.81 -10.86
C ASN A 285 9.86 -7.22 -11.16
N LYS A 286 9.43 -7.78 -12.28
CA LYS A 286 9.81 -9.12 -12.73
C LYS A 286 11.22 -9.11 -13.28
N SER A 287 11.95 -10.21 -13.10
CA SER A 287 13.27 -10.34 -13.70
C SER A 287 13.17 -10.39 -15.25
N PRO A 288 14.24 -10.07 -15.98
CA PRO A 288 14.26 -10.22 -17.44
C PRO A 288 13.89 -11.64 -17.92
N GLU A 289 14.29 -12.66 -17.16
CA GLU A 289 13.98 -14.07 -17.44
C GLU A 289 12.49 -14.36 -17.23
N GLU A 290 11.87 -13.80 -16.21
CA GLU A 290 10.42 -13.82 -16.06
C GLU A 290 9.79 -13.15 -17.29
N ILE A 291 10.06 -11.87 -17.56
CA ILE A 291 9.42 -11.09 -18.63
C ILE A 291 9.48 -11.80 -20.00
N THR A 292 10.58 -12.51 -20.27
CA THR A 292 10.80 -13.26 -21.52
C THR A 292 9.92 -14.49 -21.64
N ARG A 293 9.61 -15.20 -20.53
CA ARG A 293 8.74 -16.40 -20.56
C ARG A 293 7.30 -16.08 -20.97
N GLY A 294 6.80 -14.88 -20.66
CA GLY A 294 5.53 -14.37 -21.19
C GLY A 294 4.25 -15.08 -20.73
N GLU A 295 4.30 -15.95 -19.72
CA GLU A 295 3.14 -16.70 -19.21
C GLU A 295 2.54 -16.04 -17.97
N TYR A 296 1.63 -15.09 -18.20
CA TYR A 296 0.93 -14.31 -17.17
C TYR A 296 -0.57 -14.28 -17.41
#